data_AF-A0A7V7MJU7-F1
#
_entry.id   AF-A0A7V7MJU7-F1
#
_cell.length_a   1.000
_cell.length_b   1.000
_cell.length_c   1.000
_cell.angle_alpha   90.00
_cell.angle_beta   90.00
_cell.angle_gamma   90.00
#
_symmetry.space_group_name_H-M   'P 1'
#
loop_
_entity.id
_entity.type
_entity.pdbx_description
1 polymer ?
#
loop_
_entity_poly.entity_id
_entity_poly.type
_entity_poly.pdbx_seq_one_letter_code
_entity_poly.pdbx_strand_id
1 'polypeptide(L)'
;MSFPAQCDSCQSQYQVPDSNKRYRCKACGGTVQVVLEEVPQTPEEATCSACGEILQEGDQFCGSCGEPRPGFQPKPTASPRRKTGSRKAGSKTGSLGAAAQLRSVRSNVFFFRFLYGLTGLVNLGLLLYIIFNFVIPGFPFTFFWLAFLMLAVPAVLSVAGILLIPFQPLTWGLLLASLTTMGYLNYLTGEISSLGLIFRGAWTLLLWMAIIPLVRFRKLAQEFPELCLKILVSRKSRKRDDQGKNQNPVQLLKKAKNRAIRNAIIACALASTLIFGGSAVAYWGLRPPQFETAATEFIEGIRQNPLQAISEYARSDKASQAEQWEASMRSRNWHLKLPEVEDRTITGGVSSGTAVMDFGQDEKLITKWRTEGRHWKLISMSFPPPPYQQALEQWMEAWNRSDFAVLGSLFGPQKEKMMRDKLSSIPKIKDWGTEFPKATGHEWLPYGRESANLMIHTELGTFRLRWTVENDIWIAKSLKLP
;
A
#
# COMPACT_ATOMS: atom_id res chain seq x y z
N MET A 1 5.44 -12.29 -53.73
CA MET A 1 6.56 -11.41 -54.10
C MET A 1 7.82 -12.18 -53.78
N SER A 2 8.76 -12.26 -54.72
CA SER A 2 10.06 -12.87 -54.49
C SER A 2 11.10 -11.77 -54.31
N PHE A 3 12.07 -12.00 -53.43
CA PHE A 3 13.13 -11.04 -53.11
C PHE A 3 14.45 -11.51 -53.76
N PRO A 4 15.22 -10.59 -54.36
CA PRO A 4 16.57 -10.91 -54.83
C PRO A 4 17.47 -11.20 -53.62
N ALA A 5 18.23 -12.27 -53.71
CA ALA A 5 19.14 -12.69 -52.66
C ALA A 5 20.45 -13.22 -53.25
N GLN A 6 21.54 -13.12 -52.50
CA GLN A 6 22.87 -13.53 -52.94
C GLN A 6 23.53 -14.41 -51.87
N CYS A 7 24.26 -15.45 -52.30
CA CYS A 7 25.01 -16.29 -51.37
C CYS A 7 26.30 -15.59 -50.91
N ASP A 8 26.50 -15.53 -49.60
CA ASP A 8 27.67 -14.87 -48.99
C ASP A 8 28.99 -15.55 -49.36
N SER A 9 28.97 -16.85 -49.63
CA SER A 9 30.20 -17.64 -49.87
C SER A 9 30.61 -17.72 -51.34
N CYS A 10 29.66 -17.86 -52.27
CA CYS A 10 29.98 -18.04 -53.70
C CYS A 10 29.31 -17.02 -54.62
N GLN A 11 28.65 -16.00 -54.07
CA GLN A 11 28.03 -14.89 -54.79
C GLN A 11 26.95 -15.26 -55.82
N SER A 12 26.47 -16.50 -55.84
CA SER A 12 25.38 -16.92 -56.71
C SER A 12 24.06 -16.24 -56.31
N GLN A 13 23.31 -15.78 -57.32
CA GLN A 13 22.06 -15.05 -57.16
C GLN A 13 20.85 -15.99 -57.14
N TYR A 14 19.89 -15.69 -56.27
CA TYR A 14 18.67 -16.46 -56.05
C TYR A 14 17.46 -15.53 -55.92
N GLN A 15 16.27 -16.09 -56.11
CA GLN A 15 15.02 -15.46 -55.69
C GLN A 15 14.38 -16.27 -54.55
N VAL A 16 14.11 -15.60 -53.43
CA VAL A 16 13.54 -16.23 -52.23
C VAL A 16 12.14 -15.67 -51.91
N PRO A 17 11.19 -16.49 -51.42
CA PRO A 17 9.80 -16.07 -51.20
C PRO A 17 9.57 -15.26 -49.91
N ASP A 18 10.50 -15.31 -48.94
CA ASP A 18 10.36 -14.67 -47.63
C ASP A 18 11.73 -14.10 -47.21
N SER A 19 11.79 -12.81 -46.89
CA SER A 19 13.06 -12.16 -46.50
C SER A 19 13.50 -12.50 -45.08
N ASN A 20 12.62 -13.04 -44.24
CA ASN A 20 12.92 -13.35 -42.84
C ASN A 20 13.45 -14.78 -42.61
N LYS A 21 13.49 -15.62 -43.66
CA LYS A 21 13.97 -17.01 -43.55
C LYS A 21 15.39 -17.15 -44.12
N ARG A 22 16.21 -17.97 -43.46
CA ARG A 22 17.56 -18.33 -43.95
C ARG A 22 17.46 -19.47 -44.94
N TYR A 23 18.06 -19.30 -46.11
CA TYR A 23 18.14 -20.33 -47.16
C TYR A 23 19.58 -20.81 -47.32
N ARG A 24 19.76 -22.10 -47.62
CA ARG A 24 21.06 -22.67 -47.98
C ARG A 24 21.27 -22.58 -49.49
N CYS A 25 22.45 -22.13 -49.89
CA CYS A 25 22.90 -22.09 -51.27
C CYS A 25 23.03 -23.52 -51.82
N LYS A 26 22.39 -23.79 -52.97
CA LYS A 26 22.46 -25.10 -53.62
C LYS A 26 23.83 -25.41 -54.22
N ALA A 27 24.63 -24.38 -54.53
CA ALA A 27 25.93 -24.56 -55.17
C ALA A 27 27.06 -24.84 -54.16
N CYS A 28 27.10 -24.15 -53.02
CA CYS A 28 28.21 -24.25 -52.06
C CYS A 28 27.79 -24.60 -50.62
N GLY A 29 26.49 -24.70 -50.33
CA GLY A 29 25.98 -24.96 -48.98
C GLY A 29 25.99 -23.76 -48.02
N GLY A 30 26.56 -22.62 -48.42
CA GLY A 30 26.59 -21.37 -47.65
C GLY A 30 25.21 -20.72 -47.44
N THR A 31 25.16 -19.63 -46.67
CA THR A 31 23.91 -18.91 -46.39
C THR A 31 23.58 -17.92 -47.51
N VAL A 32 22.29 -17.75 -47.82
CA VAL A 32 21.79 -16.78 -48.80
C VAL A 32 21.15 -15.61 -48.07
N GLN A 33 21.64 -14.39 -48.31
CA GLN A 33 21.12 -13.14 -47.74
C GLN A 33 20.37 -12.31 -48.77
N VAL A 34 19.29 -11.65 -48.35
CA VAL A 34 18.49 -10.77 -49.21
C VAL A 34 19.25 -9.47 -49.44
N VAL A 35 19.44 -9.08 -50.70
CA VAL A 35 20.05 -7.81 -51.07
C VAL A 35 18.94 -6.77 -51.11
N LEU A 36 18.86 -5.95 -50.07
CA LEU A 36 18.02 -4.75 -50.06
C LEU A 36 18.78 -3.68 -50.83
N GLU A 37 18.29 -3.35 -52.03
CA GLU A 37 18.85 -2.30 -52.87
C GLU A 37 18.72 -0.96 -52.13
N GLU A 38 19.86 -0.45 -51.62
CA GLU A 38 19.93 0.88 -51.03
C GLU A 38 19.75 1.91 -52.15
N VAL A 39 18.61 2.62 -52.13
CA VAL A 39 18.30 3.70 -53.06
C VAL A 39 19.33 4.82 -52.86
N PRO A 40 20.06 5.26 -53.91
CA PRO A 40 21.01 6.36 -53.80
C PRO A 40 20.28 7.64 -53.38
N GLN A 41 20.61 8.18 -52.20
CA GLN A 41 20.11 9.46 -51.73
C GLN A 41 21.02 10.59 -52.19
N THR A 42 20.56 11.32 -53.22
CA THR A 42 20.80 12.76 -53.37
C THR A 42 19.61 13.37 -54.11
N PRO A 43 18.61 13.90 -53.41
CA PRO A 43 17.55 14.67 -54.04
C PRO A 43 18.01 16.12 -54.19
N GLU A 44 18.05 16.62 -55.43
CA GLU A 44 18.01 18.06 -55.67
C GLU A 44 16.73 18.63 -55.04
N GLU A 45 16.89 19.64 -54.18
CA GLU A 45 15.79 20.31 -53.50
C GLU A 45 14.85 20.96 -54.53
N ALA A 46 13.64 20.41 -54.68
CA ALA A 46 12.65 20.92 -55.61
C ALA A 46 11.93 22.14 -55.01
N THR A 47 12.06 23.31 -55.64
CA THR A 47 11.33 24.54 -55.27
C THR A 47 10.05 24.70 -56.09
N CYS A 48 9.03 25.32 -55.48
CA CYS A 48 7.77 25.63 -56.14
C CYS A 48 7.97 26.72 -57.20
N SER A 49 7.57 26.45 -58.43
CA SER A 49 7.69 27.40 -59.55
C SER A 49 6.82 28.65 -59.41
N ALA A 50 5.81 28.64 -58.53
CA ALA A 50 4.90 29.78 -58.35
C ALA A 50 5.30 30.70 -57.18
N CYS A 51 5.78 30.16 -56.05
CA CYS A 51 6.08 30.96 -54.86
C CYS A 51 7.51 30.81 -54.32
N GLY A 52 8.33 29.91 -54.88
CA GLY A 52 9.72 29.70 -54.48
C GLY A 52 9.92 28.85 -53.21
N GLU A 53 8.85 28.38 -52.57
CA GLU A 53 8.92 27.53 -51.37
C GLU A 53 9.56 26.17 -51.67
N ILE A 54 10.39 25.65 -50.77
CA ILE A 54 11.00 24.32 -50.88
C ILE A 54 9.91 23.27 -50.62
N LEU A 55 9.70 22.36 -51.57
CA LEU A 55 8.71 21.28 -51.48
C LEU A 55 9.31 20.09 -50.72
N GLN A 56 8.58 19.53 -49.74
CA GLN A 56 9.04 18.32 -49.07
C GLN A 56 8.90 17.09 -49.98
N GLU A 57 9.75 16.09 -49.78
CA GLU A 57 9.67 14.83 -50.51
C GLU A 57 8.30 14.18 -50.30
N GLY A 58 7.55 14.03 -51.40
CA GLY A 58 6.22 13.40 -51.42
C GLY A 58 5.05 14.37 -51.60
N ASP A 59 5.26 15.68 -51.51
CA ASP A 59 4.19 16.66 -51.72
C ASP A 59 3.73 16.70 -53.18
N GLN A 60 2.43 16.51 -53.39
CA GLN A 60 1.78 16.61 -54.71
C GLN A 60 1.44 18.07 -55.07
N PHE A 61 1.28 18.92 -54.06
CA PHE A 61 0.92 20.33 -54.18
C PHE A 61 1.74 21.16 -53.20
N CYS A 62 2.07 22.40 -53.55
CA CYS A 62 2.72 23.33 -52.63
C CYS A 62 1.79 23.66 -51.45
N GLY A 63 2.27 23.50 -50.21
CA GLY A 63 1.50 23.84 -49.01
C GLY A 63 1.17 25.33 -48.87
N SER A 64 1.99 26.22 -49.45
CA SER A 64 1.80 27.67 -49.40
C SER A 64 0.81 28.19 -50.46
N CYS A 65 0.97 27.82 -51.74
CA CYS A 65 0.15 28.38 -52.82
C CYS A 65 -0.84 27.40 -53.47
N GLY A 66 -0.72 26.09 -53.21
CA GLY A 66 -1.58 25.06 -53.80
C GLY A 66 -1.25 24.66 -55.25
N GLU A 67 -0.20 25.22 -55.85
CA GLU A 67 0.25 24.87 -57.20
C GLU A 67 0.75 23.42 -57.26
N PRO A 68 0.40 22.62 -58.29
CA PRO A 68 0.92 21.27 -58.45
C PRO A 68 2.45 21.27 -58.69
N ARG A 69 3.14 20.25 -58.20
CA ARG A 69 4.59 20.11 -58.40
C ARG A 69 4.95 20.06 -59.89
N PRO A 70 6.03 20.73 -60.35
CA PRO A 70 6.50 20.64 -61.73
C PRO A 70 6.69 19.17 -62.15
N GLY A 71 6.03 18.76 -63.24
CA GLY A 71 6.03 17.37 -63.73
C GLY A 71 4.89 16.48 -63.24
N PHE A 72 4.07 16.93 -62.26
CA PHE A 72 2.86 16.23 -61.87
C PHE A 72 1.73 16.54 -62.87
N GLN A 73 1.50 15.65 -63.84
CA GLN A 73 0.28 15.69 -64.64
C GLN A 73 -0.84 14.94 -63.90
N PRO A 74 -1.90 15.60 -63.42
CA PRO A 74 -3.04 14.91 -62.86
C PRO A 74 -3.63 14.00 -63.96
N LYS A 75 -3.58 12.69 -63.73
CA LYS A 75 -4.19 11.69 -64.61
C LYS A 75 -5.63 12.14 -64.89
N PRO A 76 -6.02 12.41 -66.14
CA PRO A 76 -7.28 13.09 -66.45
C PRO A 76 -8.43 12.31 -65.82
N THR A 77 -9.02 12.90 -64.78
CA THR A 77 -10.19 12.35 -64.11
C THR A 77 -11.30 12.35 -65.15
N ALA A 78 -11.66 11.15 -65.59
CA ALA A 78 -12.71 10.95 -66.57
C ALA A 78 -13.95 11.74 -66.15
N SER A 79 -14.32 12.70 -66.98
CA SER A 79 -15.56 13.46 -66.93
C SER A 79 -16.74 12.52 -66.59
N PRO A 80 -17.66 12.90 -65.68
CA PRO A 80 -18.84 12.11 -65.39
C PRO A 80 -19.76 12.14 -66.62
N ARG A 81 -19.52 11.20 -67.54
CA ARG A 81 -20.42 10.91 -68.65
C ARG A 81 -21.70 10.35 -68.07
N ARG A 82 -22.69 11.24 -67.94
CA ARG A 82 -24.09 10.96 -67.63
C ARG A 82 -24.61 9.85 -68.55
N LYS A 83 -24.49 8.60 -68.12
CA LYS A 83 -25.14 7.44 -68.73
C LYS A 83 -26.50 7.26 -68.06
N THR A 84 -27.48 7.88 -68.67
CA THR A 84 -28.85 7.39 -68.67
C THR A 84 -28.86 5.93 -69.17
N GLY A 85 -29.56 5.06 -68.42
CA GLY A 85 -30.06 3.78 -68.93
C GLY A 85 -29.04 2.65 -69.09
N SER A 86 -28.74 1.92 -68.01
CA SER A 86 -28.50 0.48 -68.12
C SER A 86 -28.72 -0.18 -66.77
N ARG A 87 -29.90 -0.80 -66.60
CA ARG A 87 -30.19 -1.79 -65.57
C ARG A 87 -29.24 -2.97 -65.79
N LYS A 88 -28.11 -3.02 -65.09
CA LYS A 88 -27.43 -4.29 -64.81
C LYS A 88 -27.79 -4.74 -63.41
N ALA A 89 -28.63 -5.76 -63.36
CA ALA A 89 -28.80 -6.61 -62.22
C ALA A 89 -27.43 -7.21 -61.84
N GLY A 90 -26.91 -6.83 -60.67
CA GLY A 90 -25.64 -7.32 -60.17
C GLY A 90 -25.38 -6.79 -58.76
N SER A 91 -25.26 -7.70 -57.80
CA SER A 91 -24.90 -7.48 -56.39
C SER A 91 -25.93 -6.82 -55.46
N LYS A 92 -27.16 -7.36 -55.38
CA LYS A 92 -28.01 -7.19 -54.17
C LYS A 92 -27.44 -7.89 -52.92
N THR A 93 -26.35 -8.65 -53.03
CA THR A 93 -25.69 -9.35 -51.92
C THR A 93 -24.87 -8.43 -51.01
N GLY A 94 -24.42 -7.26 -51.48
CA GLY A 94 -23.65 -6.31 -50.66
C GLY A 94 -24.49 -5.49 -49.66
N SER A 95 -25.72 -5.13 -50.01
CA SER A 95 -26.55 -4.26 -49.15
C SER A 95 -27.19 -5.01 -47.97
N LEU A 96 -27.46 -6.32 -48.12
CA LEU A 96 -27.95 -7.18 -47.05
C LEU A 96 -26.87 -7.41 -45.96
N GLY A 97 -25.61 -7.58 -46.37
CA GLY A 97 -24.47 -7.68 -45.44
C GLY A 97 -24.24 -6.41 -44.62
N ALA A 98 -24.30 -5.25 -45.25
CA ALA A 98 -24.13 -3.96 -44.58
C ALA A 98 -25.23 -3.69 -43.53
N ALA A 99 -26.49 -4.04 -43.83
CA ALA A 99 -27.61 -3.91 -42.89
C ALA A 99 -27.46 -4.85 -41.69
N ALA A 100 -27.01 -6.09 -41.91
CA ALA A 100 -26.74 -7.05 -40.83
C ALA A 100 -25.58 -6.61 -39.93
N GLN A 101 -24.49 -6.09 -40.50
CA GLN A 101 -23.37 -5.52 -39.75
C GLN A 101 -23.79 -4.28 -38.93
N LEU A 102 -24.60 -3.38 -39.50
CA LEU A 102 -25.15 -2.23 -38.77
C LEU A 102 -26.01 -2.64 -37.57
N ARG A 103 -26.82 -3.69 -37.73
CA ARG A 103 -27.66 -4.24 -36.67
C ARG A 103 -26.80 -4.86 -35.56
N SER A 104 -25.72 -5.56 -35.91
CA SER A 104 -24.73 -6.11 -34.97
C SER A 104 -24.00 -5.02 -34.19
N VAL A 105 -23.47 -3.99 -34.86
CA VAL A 105 -22.78 -2.87 -34.21
C VAL A 105 -23.73 -2.12 -33.26
N ARG A 106 -24.97 -1.86 -33.70
CA ARG A 106 -25.97 -1.19 -32.87
C ARG A 106 -26.36 -2.03 -31.64
N SER A 107 -26.50 -3.34 -31.81
CA SER A 107 -26.75 -4.28 -30.71
C SER A 107 -25.59 -4.27 -29.72
N ASN A 108 -24.34 -4.36 -30.18
CA ASN A 108 -23.15 -4.34 -29.32
C ASN A 108 -23.02 -3.01 -28.56
N VAL A 109 -23.23 -1.86 -29.23
CA VAL A 109 -23.21 -0.55 -28.57
C VAL A 109 -24.31 -0.43 -27.53
N PHE A 110 -25.51 -0.95 -27.81
CA PHE A 110 -26.61 -0.98 -26.85
C PHE A 110 -26.27 -1.88 -25.65
N PHE A 111 -25.76 -3.08 -25.91
CA PHE A 111 -25.34 -4.04 -24.90
C PHE A 111 -24.23 -3.46 -23.99
N PHE A 112 -23.25 -2.73 -24.55
CA PHE A 112 -22.25 -2.03 -23.74
C PHE A 112 -22.84 -0.92 -22.89
N ARG A 113 -23.73 -0.10 -23.44
CA ARG A 113 -24.43 0.92 -22.64
C ARG A 113 -25.24 0.30 -21.51
N PHE A 114 -25.89 -0.83 -21.77
CA PHE A 114 -26.65 -1.57 -20.78
C PHE A 114 -25.74 -2.11 -19.68
N LEU A 115 -24.64 -2.78 -20.03
CA LEU A 115 -23.65 -3.28 -19.08
C LEU A 115 -23.08 -2.17 -18.20
N TYR A 116 -22.57 -1.08 -18.80
CA TYR A 116 -22.04 0.05 -18.03
C TYR A 116 -23.11 0.73 -17.16
N GLY A 117 -24.35 0.82 -17.65
CA GLY A 117 -25.48 1.33 -16.88
C GLY A 117 -25.80 0.45 -15.67
N LEU A 118 -25.78 -0.87 -15.85
CA LEU A 118 -25.97 -1.84 -14.79
C LEU A 118 -24.84 -1.77 -13.75
N THR A 119 -23.58 -1.70 -14.18
CA THR A 119 -22.44 -1.53 -13.27
C THR A 119 -22.54 -0.22 -12.49
N GLY A 120 -22.94 0.87 -13.16
CA GLY A 120 -23.20 2.15 -12.53
C GLY A 120 -24.32 2.08 -11.46
N LEU A 121 -25.42 1.40 -11.75
CA LEU A 121 -26.52 1.18 -10.80
C LEU A 121 -26.11 0.32 -9.61
N VAL A 122 -25.35 -0.76 -9.84
CA VAL A 122 -24.83 -1.61 -8.76
C VAL A 122 -23.88 -0.82 -7.86
N ASN A 123 -22.96 -0.05 -8.45
CA ASN A 123 -22.05 0.80 -7.68
C ASN A 123 -22.81 1.88 -6.90
N LEU A 124 -23.82 2.52 -7.51
CA LEU A 124 -24.66 3.51 -6.84
C LEU A 124 -25.44 2.87 -5.68
N GLY A 125 -26.01 1.68 -5.87
CA GLY A 125 -26.71 0.94 -4.83
C GLY A 125 -25.80 0.56 -3.66
N LEU A 126 -24.58 0.08 -3.95
CA LEU A 126 -23.56 -0.20 -2.93
C LEU A 126 -23.13 1.07 -2.17
N LEU A 127 -22.98 2.18 -2.87
CA LEU A 127 -22.59 3.46 -2.29
C LEU A 127 -23.71 4.02 -1.39
N LEU A 128 -24.97 3.93 -1.83
CA LEU A 128 -26.14 4.24 -1.00
C LEU A 128 -26.26 3.31 0.21
N TYR A 129 -25.99 2.02 0.04
CA TYR A 129 -25.96 1.05 1.14
C TYR A 129 -24.89 1.40 2.18
N ILE A 130 -23.69 1.80 1.75
CA ILE A 130 -22.62 2.23 2.67
C ILE A 130 -22.99 3.53 3.38
N ILE A 131 -23.57 4.51 2.68
CA ILE A 131 -24.10 5.75 3.30
C ILE A 131 -25.17 5.41 4.34
N PHE A 132 -26.07 4.47 4.04
CA PHE A 132 -27.12 4.06 4.97
C PHE A 132 -26.55 3.36 6.21
N ASN A 133 -25.58 2.45 6.05
CA ASN A 133 -24.94 1.76 7.17
C ASN A 133 -24.04 2.67 8.01
N PHE A 134 -23.55 3.78 7.46
CA PHE A 134 -22.79 4.78 8.21
C PHE A 134 -23.65 5.51 9.26
N VAL A 135 -24.96 5.57 9.05
CA VAL A 135 -25.91 6.11 10.05
C VAL A 135 -26.01 5.19 11.28
N ILE A 136 -25.52 3.94 11.18
CA ILE A 136 -25.51 3.00 12.30
C ILE A 136 -24.30 3.30 13.20
N PRO A 137 -24.51 3.66 14.49
CA PRO A 137 -23.43 3.97 15.41
C PRO A 137 -22.53 2.74 15.63
N GLY A 138 -21.22 2.94 15.56
CA GLY A 138 -20.20 1.90 15.74
C GLY A 138 -19.44 1.50 14.48
N PHE A 139 -19.83 1.98 13.29
CA PHE A 139 -19.05 1.73 12.09
C PHE A 139 -17.81 2.65 12.04
N PRO A 140 -16.58 2.11 11.92
CA PRO A 140 -15.37 2.93 11.94
C PRO A 140 -15.34 3.90 10.76
N PHE A 141 -15.29 5.21 11.06
CA PHE A 141 -15.33 6.33 10.10
C PHE A 141 -14.34 6.19 8.93
N THR A 142 -13.19 5.57 9.19
CA THR A 142 -12.12 5.34 8.21
C THR A 142 -12.50 4.29 7.16
N PHE A 143 -13.20 3.23 7.55
CA PHE A 143 -13.69 2.22 6.61
C PHE A 143 -14.80 2.77 5.71
N PHE A 144 -15.65 3.65 6.25
CA PHE A 144 -16.69 4.31 5.46
C PHE A 144 -16.12 5.13 4.31
N TRP A 145 -15.19 6.03 4.60
CA TRP A 145 -14.56 6.85 3.57
C TRP A 145 -13.86 6.00 2.54
N LEU A 146 -13.17 4.95 2.99
CA LEU A 146 -12.46 4.06 2.09
C LEU A 146 -13.40 3.34 1.12
N ALA A 147 -14.48 2.76 1.63
CA ALA A 147 -15.47 2.07 0.82
C ALA A 147 -16.21 3.05 -0.11
N PHE A 148 -16.57 4.23 0.39
CA PHE A 148 -17.15 5.31 -0.40
C PHE A 148 -16.25 5.69 -1.57
N LEU A 149 -14.95 5.89 -1.33
CA LEU A 149 -13.98 6.26 -2.36
C LEU A 149 -13.75 5.17 -3.39
N MET A 150 -13.67 3.91 -2.93
CA MET A 150 -13.54 2.75 -3.80
C MET A 150 -14.77 2.52 -4.70
N LEU A 151 -15.95 3.03 -4.33
CA LEU A 151 -17.17 2.93 -5.15
C LEU A 151 -17.47 4.21 -5.94
N ALA A 152 -17.14 5.38 -5.40
CA ALA A 152 -17.33 6.67 -6.03
C ALA A 152 -16.46 6.80 -7.30
N VAL A 153 -15.19 6.37 -7.22
CA VAL A 153 -14.27 6.45 -8.37
C VAL A 153 -14.76 5.59 -9.56
N PRO A 154 -15.07 4.30 -9.40
CA PRO A 154 -15.65 3.49 -10.47
C PRO A 154 -17.02 3.99 -10.95
N ALA A 155 -17.88 4.52 -10.07
CA ALA A 155 -19.17 5.08 -10.46
C ALA A 155 -19.00 6.31 -11.37
N VAL A 156 -18.15 7.26 -10.97
CA VAL A 156 -17.84 8.45 -11.77
C VAL A 156 -17.19 8.06 -13.10
N LEU A 157 -16.26 7.11 -13.10
CA LEU A 157 -15.63 6.61 -14.32
C LEU A 157 -16.61 5.84 -15.22
N SER A 158 -17.58 5.12 -14.66
CA SER A 158 -18.62 4.43 -15.44
C SER A 158 -19.54 5.44 -16.13
N VAL A 159 -19.97 6.48 -15.42
CA VAL A 159 -20.76 7.59 -15.99
C VAL A 159 -19.96 8.33 -17.07
N ALA A 160 -18.69 8.62 -16.81
CA ALA A 160 -17.80 9.25 -17.79
C ALA A 160 -17.60 8.35 -19.02
N GLY A 161 -17.45 7.04 -18.84
CA GLY A 161 -17.37 6.05 -19.91
C GLY A 161 -18.62 6.02 -20.79
N ILE A 162 -19.81 6.04 -20.20
CA ILE A 162 -21.09 6.13 -20.94
C ILE A 162 -21.17 7.39 -21.81
N LEU A 163 -20.57 8.50 -21.33
CA LEU A 163 -20.54 9.78 -22.04
C LEU A 163 -19.41 9.89 -23.07
N LEU A 164 -18.33 9.12 -22.91
CA LEU A 164 -17.07 9.25 -23.65
C LEU A 164 -16.66 8.01 -24.47
N ILE A 165 -17.58 7.06 -24.68
CA ILE A 165 -17.40 5.82 -25.48
C ILE A 165 -16.51 5.96 -26.74
N PRO A 166 -16.49 7.08 -27.51
CA PRO A 166 -15.64 7.16 -28.70
C PRO A 166 -14.18 7.57 -28.46
N PHE A 167 -13.80 8.04 -27.27
CA PHE A 167 -12.50 8.66 -27.03
C PHE A 167 -11.69 7.87 -26.00
N GLN A 168 -10.69 7.13 -26.48
CA GLN A 168 -9.68 6.45 -25.67
C GLN A 168 -8.82 7.47 -24.92
N PRO A 169 -9.04 7.63 -23.59
CA PRO A 169 -8.04 7.25 -22.58
C PRO A 169 -8.67 6.71 -21.26
N LEU A 170 -10.00 6.55 -21.21
CA LEU A 170 -10.74 6.26 -19.99
C LEU A 170 -10.47 4.86 -19.39
N THR A 171 -9.97 3.95 -20.21
CA THR A 171 -9.70 2.55 -19.87
C THR A 171 -8.39 2.34 -19.16
N TRP A 172 -7.38 3.16 -19.44
CA TRP A 172 -6.16 3.18 -18.64
C TRP A 172 -6.43 3.72 -17.24
N GLY A 173 -7.32 4.72 -17.11
CA GLY A 173 -7.77 5.24 -15.82
C GLY A 173 -8.52 4.20 -14.99
N LEU A 174 -9.43 3.44 -15.61
CA LEU A 174 -10.12 2.31 -14.95
C LEU A 174 -9.13 1.20 -14.55
N LEU A 175 -8.18 0.84 -15.42
CA LEU A 175 -7.17 -0.17 -15.11
C LEU A 175 -6.29 0.26 -13.93
N LEU A 176 -5.79 1.50 -13.94
CA LEU A 176 -4.94 2.04 -12.88
C LEU A 176 -5.70 2.15 -11.56
N ALA A 177 -6.95 2.63 -11.59
CA ALA A 177 -7.81 2.71 -10.41
C ALA A 177 -8.12 1.32 -9.84
N SER A 178 -8.31 0.31 -10.70
CA SER A 178 -8.53 -1.08 -10.27
C SER A 178 -7.28 -1.67 -9.60
N LEU A 179 -6.10 -1.42 -10.17
CA LEU A 179 -4.82 -1.91 -9.64
C LEU A 179 -4.45 -1.22 -8.31
N THR A 180 -4.69 0.08 -8.16
CA THR A 180 -4.46 0.79 -6.89
C THR A 180 -5.44 0.36 -5.81
N THR A 181 -6.71 0.13 -6.18
CA THR A 181 -7.73 -0.45 -5.29
C THR A 181 -7.31 -1.84 -4.81
N MET A 182 -6.76 -2.66 -5.71
CA MET A 182 -6.29 -4.01 -5.40
C MET A 182 -5.07 -4.04 -4.46
N GLY A 183 -4.06 -3.19 -4.70
CA GLY A 183 -2.90 -3.08 -3.80
C GLY A 183 -3.30 -2.61 -2.41
N TYR A 184 -4.28 -1.71 -2.33
CA TYR A 184 -4.74 -1.14 -1.08
C TYR A 184 -5.61 -2.11 -0.25
N LEU A 185 -6.51 -2.86 -0.90
CA LEU A 185 -7.28 -3.91 -0.22
C LEU A 185 -6.36 -5.02 0.30
N ASN A 186 -5.34 -5.40 -0.48
CA ASN A 186 -4.38 -6.42 -0.07
C ASN A 186 -3.52 -5.99 1.14
N TYR A 187 -3.23 -4.69 1.26
CA TYR A 187 -2.58 -4.10 2.44
C TYR A 187 -3.50 -4.11 3.66
N LEU A 188 -4.80 -3.83 3.48
CA LEU A 188 -5.77 -3.76 4.57
C LEU A 188 -6.18 -5.10 5.14
N THR A 189 -6.33 -6.13 4.29
CA THR A 189 -6.79 -7.45 4.71
C THR A 189 -5.63 -8.35 5.10
N GLY A 190 -4.66 -7.84 5.87
CA GLY A 190 -3.42 -8.53 6.25
C GLY A 190 -3.58 -10.05 6.42
N GLU A 191 -2.62 -10.79 5.84
CA GLU A 191 -2.48 -12.25 5.81
C GLU A 191 -3.77 -13.11 5.90
N ILE A 192 -4.18 -13.61 4.73
CA ILE A 192 -4.84 -14.92 4.51
C ILE A 192 -6.20 -15.11 5.20
N SER A 193 -7.15 -14.19 4.99
CA SER A 193 -8.57 -14.59 5.07
C SER A 193 -9.02 -15.14 3.72
N SER A 194 -9.73 -16.28 3.73
CA SER A 194 -10.34 -16.91 2.54
C SER A 194 -11.23 -15.96 1.73
N LEU A 195 -11.79 -14.94 2.39
CA LEU A 195 -12.49 -13.80 1.79
C LEU A 195 -11.62 -13.03 0.79
N GLY A 196 -10.33 -12.82 1.07
CA GLY A 196 -9.41 -12.16 0.15
C GLY A 196 -9.26 -12.90 -1.18
N LEU A 197 -9.34 -14.24 -1.17
CA LEU A 197 -9.24 -15.06 -2.38
C LEU A 197 -10.52 -14.97 -3.24
N ILE A 198 -11.69 -14.99 -2.59
CA ILE A 198 -12.99 -14.80 -3.26
C ILE A 198 -13.07 -13.41 -3.89
N PHE A 199 -12.65 -12.36 -3.18
CA PHE A 199 -12.61 -11.01 -3.71
C PHE A 199 -11.64 -10.88 -4.90
N ARG A 200 -10.46 -11.49 -4.84
CA ARG A 200 -9.51 -11.55 -5.98
C ARG A 200 -10.12 -12.26 -7.20
N GLY A 201 -10.80 -13.39 -6.98
CA GLY A 201 -11.45 -14.15 -8.05
C GLY A 201 -12.58 -13.38 -8.74
N ALA A 202 -13.50 -12.84 -7.94
CA ALA A 202 -14.61 -12.02 -8.44
C ALA A 202 -14.10 -10.78 -9.22
N TRP A 203 -13.05 -10.13 -8.73
CA TRP A 203 -12.48 -8.96 -9.41
C TRP A 203 -11.73 -9.29 -10.69
N THR A 204 -11.00 -10.41 -10.73
CA THR A 204 -10.33 -10.86 -11.97
C THR A 204 -11.38 -11.12 -13.06
N LEU A 205 -12.51 -11.71 -12.70
CA LEU A 205 -13.63 -11.92 -13.60
C LEU A 205 -14.23 -10.59 -14.10
N LEU A 206 -14.46 -9.63 -13.20
CA LEU A 206 -14.97 -8.29 -13.57
C LEU A 206 -14.00 -7.51 -14.47
N LEU A 207 -12.69 -7.60 -14.22
CA LEU A 207 -11.66 -6.98 -15.05
C LEU A 207 -11.67 -7.55 -16.47
N TRP A 208 -11.72 -8.87 -16.62
CA TRP A 208 -11.81 -9.51 -17.93
C TRP A 208 -13.12 -9.21 -18.65
N MET A 209 -14.24 -9.15 -17.92
CA MET A 209 -15.54 -8.73 -18.43
C MET A 209 -15.54 -7.29 -18.94
N ALA A 210 -14.64 -6.42 -18.45
CA ALA A 210 -14.44 -5.07 -18.96
C ALA A 210 -13.46 -4.98 -20.15
N ILE A 211 -12.41 -5.80 -20.17
CA ILE A 211 -11.36 -5.77 -21.22
C ILE A 211 -11.86 -6.36 -22.55
N ILE A 212 -12.48 -7.54 -22.52
CA ILE A 212 -12.96 -8.25 -23.72
C ILE A 212 -13.85 -7.37 -24.62
N PRO A 213 -14.90 -6.71 -24.09
CA PRO A 213 -15.74 -5.86 -24.91
C PRO A 213 -15.02 -4.65 -25.49
N LEU A 214 -14.00 -4.15 -24.79
CA LEU A 214 -13.20 -3.01 -25.25
C LEU A 214 -12.31 -3.37 -26.43
N VAL A 215 -11.67 -4.54 -26.39
CA VAL A 215 -10.87 -5.07 -27.50
C VAL A 215 -11.76 -5.26 -28.73
N ARG A 216 -12.97 -5.82 -28.54
CA ARG A 216 -13.96 -5.96 -29.62
C ARG A 216 -14.41 -4.61 -30.18
N PHE A 217 -14.67 -3.62 -29.33
CA PHE A 217 -15.08 -2.29 -29.77
C PHE A 217 -13.97 -1.56 -30.51
N ARG A 218 -12.71 -1.63 -30.02
CA ARG A 218 -11.55 -1.06 -30.71
C ARG A 218 -11.38 -1.65 -32.11
N LYS A 219 -11.50 -2.98 -32.22
CA LYS A 219 -11.43 -3.68 -33.51
C LYS A 219 -12.55 -3.21 -34.45
N LEU A 220 -13.79 -3.12 -33.96
CA LEU A 220 -14.93 -2.60 -34.73
C LEU A 220 -14.77 -1.13 -35.15
N ALA A 221 -14.20 -0.28 -34.28
CA ALA A 221 -13.97 1.13 -34.58
C ALA A 221 -12.86 1.32 -35.63
N GLN A 222 -11.85 0.46 -35.63
CA GLN A 222 -10.81 0.42 -36.65
C GLN A 222 -11.35 -0.11 -37.99
N GLU A 223 -12.19 -1.14 -37.95
CA GLU A 223 -12.79 -1.73 -39.16
C GLU A 223 -13.86 -0.82 -39.80
N PHE A 224 -14.58 0.00 -39.02
CA PHE A 224 -15.72 0.80 -39.50
C PHE A 224 -15.78 2.24 -38.94
N PRO A 225 -14.81 3.12 -39.24
CA PRO A 225 -14.72 4.47 -38.67
C PRO A 225 -15.92 5.37 -39.03
N GLU A 226 -16.40 5.27 -40.27
CA GLU A 226 -17.58 5.96 -40.81
C GLU A 226 -18.86 5.69 -40.00
N LEU A 227 -18.99 4.46 -39.50
CA LEU A 227 -20.19 3.96 -38.85
C LEU A 227 -20.27 4.45 -37.39
N CYS A 228 -19.12 4.45 -36.70
CA CYS A 228 -18.98 5.11 -35.40
C CYS A 228 -19.32 6.60 -35.48
N LEU A 229 -18.88 7.27 -36.55
CA LEU A 229 -19.19 8.67 -36.83
C LEU A 229 -20.69 8.92 -37.04
N LYS A 230 -21.36 8.10 -37.84
CA LYS A 230 -22.81 8.19 -38.06
C LYS A 230 -23.60 8.00 -36.77
N ILE A 231 -23.22 7.07 -35.90
CA ILE A 231 -23.91 6.83 -34.62
C ILE A 231 -23.78 8.05 -33.70
N LEU A 232 -22.63 8.73 -33.68
CA LEU A 232 -22.41 9.94 -32.90
C LEU A 232 -23.22 11.14 -33.41
N VAL A 233 -23.34 11.30 -34.73
CA VAL A 233 -23.99 12.46 -35.34
C VAL A 233 -25.52 12.28 -35.44
N SER A 234 -26.01 11.07 -35.70
CA SER A 234 -27.43 10.78 -35.99
C SER A 234 -28.42 11.11 -34.87
N ARG A 235 -27.99 11.13 -33.59
CA ARG A 235 -28.87 11.55 -32.49
C ARG A 235 -29.16 13.05 -32.49
N LYS A 236 -28.34 13.87 -33.14
CA LYS A 236 -28.47 15.33 -33.13
C LYS A 236 -29.08 15.89 -34.42
N SER A 237 -28.95 15.23 -35.56
CA SER A 237 -29.56 15.71 -36.81
C SER A 237 -31.09 15.56 -36.79
N ARG A 238 -31.61 14.49 -36.19
CA ARG A 238 -33.06 14.20 -36.12
C ARG A 238 -33.91 15.25 -35.37
N LYS A 239 -33.28 16.18 -34.66
CA LYS A 239 -33.95 17.28 -33.94
C LYS A 239 -33.65 18.66 -34.55
N ARG A 240 -32.88 18.72 -35.65
CA ARG A 240 -32.34 19.97 -36.22
C ARG A 240 -32.62 20.14 -37.71
N ASP A 241 -33.19 19.14 -38.36
CA ASP A 241 -33.68 19.25 -39.75
C ASP A 241 -34.76 20.35 -39.89
N ASP A 242 -35.39 20.80 -38.79
CA ASP A 242 -36.32 21.95 -38.79
C ASP A 242 -35.66 23.34 -38.81
N GLN A 243 -34.33 23.47 -38.65
CA GLN A 243 -33.65 24.77 -38.54
C GLN A 243 -32.81 25.22 -39.75
N GLY A 244 -32.87 24.52 -40.89
CA GLY A 244 -32.43 25.01 -42.21
C GLY A 244 -30.95 25.44 -42.40
N LYS A 245 -30.12 25.46 -41.36
CA LYS A 245 -28.72 25.88 -41.44
C LYS A 245 -27.81 24.69 -41.71
N ASN A 246 -27.36 24.59 -42.95
CA ASN A 246 -26.32 23.68 -43.44
C ASN A 246 -24.98 23.96 -42.73
N GLN A 247 -24.82 23.46 -41.51
CA GLN A 247 -23.53 23.51 -40.81
C GLN A 247 -22.60 22.44 -41.40
N ASN A 248 -21.39 22.85 -41.79
CA ASN A 248 -20.38 21.96 -42.31
C ASN A 248 -20.11 20.82 -41.29
N PRO A 249 -20.21 19.53 -41.69
CA PRO A 249 -20.03 18.38 -40.80
C PRO A 249 -18.69 18.38 -40.06
N VAL A 250 -17.65 18.98 -40.66
CA VAL A 250 -16.32 19.14 -40.04
C VAL A 250 -16.38 20.00 -38.77
N GLN A 251 -17.19 21.08 -38.77
CA GLN A 251 -17.34 21.95 -37.59
C GLN A 251 -18.10 21.26 -36.45
N LEU A 252 -19.10 20.44 -36.77
CA LEU A 252 -19.82 19.65 -35.78
C LEU A 252 -18.89 18.62 -35.12
N LEU A 253 -18.00 18.00 -35.91
CA LEU A 253 -16.99 17.07 -35.43
C LEU A 253 -15.98 17.74 -34.49
N LYS A 254 -15.48 18.92 -34.86
CA LYS A 254 -14.57 19.71 -34.00
C LYS A 254 -15.23 20.10 -32.68
N LYS A 255 -16.49 20.53 -32.70
CA LYS A 255 -17.26 20.84 -31.47
C LYS A 255 -17.53 19.62 -30.60
N ALA A 256 -17.84 18.47 -31.21
CA ALA A 256 -18.04 17.21 -30.48
C ALA A 256 -16.75 16.72 -29.82
N LYS A 257 -15.62 16.75 -30.55
CA LYS A 257 -14.29 16.43 -30.03
C LYS A 257 -13.92 17.35 -28.86
N ASN A 258 -14.07 18.66 -28.99
CA ASN A 258 -13.75 19.60 -27.91
C ASN A 258 -14.62 19.39 -26.67
N ARG A 259 -15.91 19.08 -26.83
CA ARG A 259 -16.80 18.77 -25.71
C ARG A 259 -16.42 17.45 -25.03
N ALA A 260 -16.05 16.43 -25.80
CA ALA A 260 -15.56 15.16 -25.26
C ALA A 260 -14.26 15.35 -24.48
N ILE A 261 -13.29 16.10 -25.03
CA ILE A 261 -12.03 16.42 -24.34
C ILE A 261 -12.30 17.18 -23.04
N ARG A 262 -13.14 18.22 -23.06
CA ARG A 262 -13.50 18.97 -21.84
C ARG A 262 -14.11 18.08 -20.77
N ASN A 263 -15.05 17.21 -21.14
CA ASN A 263 -15.68 16.29 -20.20
C ASN A 263 -14.69 15.23 -19.68
N ALA A 264 -13.76 14.77 -20.51
CA ALA A 264 -12.70 13.85 -20.09
C ALA A 264 -11.75 14.51 -19.08
N ILE A 265 -11.37 15.77 -19.30
CA ILE A 265 -10.53 16.53 -18.35
C ILE A 265 -11.24 16.67 -17.00
N ILE A 266 -12.53 17.04 -16.99
CA ILE A 266 -13.31 17.16 -15.75
C ILE A 266 -13.40 15.82 -15.03
N ALA A 267 -13.66 14.73 -15.77
CA ALA A 267 -13.73 13.38 -15.18
C ALA A 267 -12.39 12.93 -14.60
N CYS A 268 -11.27 13.18 -15.29
CA CYS A 268 -9.93 12.88 -14.79
C CYS A 268 -9.58 13.71 -13.55
N ALA A 269 -9.95 15.00 -13.52
CA ALA A 269 -9.74 15.86 -12.35
C ALA A 269 -10.52 15.33 -11.14
N LEU A 270 -11.81 15.01 -11.31
CA LEU A 270 -12.64 14.45 -10.24
C LEU A 270 -12.10 13.10 -9.74
N ALA A 271 -11.74 12.19 -10.65
CA ALA A 271 -11.16 10.91 -10.27
C ALA A 271 -9.84 11.08 -9.51
N SER A 272 -8.98 12.01 -9.94
CA SER A 272 -7.72 12.30 -9.26
C SER A 272 -7.95 12.87 -7.86
N THR A 273 -8.84 13.84 -7.71
CA THR A 273 -9.19 14.41 -6.39
C THR A 273 -9.75 13.35 -5.45
N LEU A 274 -10.59 12.45 -5.93
CA LEU A 274 -11.09 11.33 -5.14
C LEU A 274 -9.95 10.38 -4.75
N ILE A 275 -9.08 9.98 -5.68
CA ILE A 275 -7.93 9.10 -5.37
C ILE A 275 -6.99 9.74 -4.34
N PHE A 276 -6.61 11.00 -4.52
CA PHE A 276 -5.73 11.70 -3.59
C PHE A 276 -6.38 11.95 -2.24
N GLY A 277 -7.64 12.42 -2.22
CA GLY A 277 -8.39 12.62 -0.99
C GLY A 277 -8.58 11.32 -0.23
N GLY A 278 -8.87 10.23 -0.95
CA GLY A 278 -9.03 8.92 -0.35
C GLY A 278 -7.75 8.30 0.16
N SER A 279 -6.65 8.45 -0.57
CA SER A 279 -5.32 8.02 -0.13
C SER A 279 -4.84 8.83 1.08
N ALA A 280 -5.19 10.12 1.17
CA ALA A 280 -4.91 10.93 2.34
C ALA A 280 -5.73 10.47 3.55
N VAL A 281 -7.05 10.34 3.43
CA VAL A 281 -7.91 9.89 4.54
C VAL A 281 -7.54 8.47 4.99
N ALA A 282 -7.22 7.59 4.05
CA ALA A 282 -6.60 6.30 4.29
C ALA A 282 -5.31 6.42 5.11
N TYR A 283 -4.36 7.19 4.63
CA TYR A 283 -3.05 7.34 5.25
C TYR A 283 -3.17 7.91 6.66
N TRP A 284 -3.98 8.94 6.86
CA TRP A 284 -4.17 9.60 8.15
C TRP A 284 -5.03 8.77 9.12
N GLY A 285 -6.08 8.12 8.62
CA GLY A 285 -7.01 7.33 9.43
C GLY A 285 -6.51 5.92 9.75
N LEU A 286 -5.59 5.37 8.96
CA LEU A 286 -4.96 4.07 9.22
C LEU A 286 -3.64 4.17 9.95
N ARG A 287 -3.07 5.37 10.09
CA ARG A 287 -1.85 5.54 10.86
C ARG A 287 -2.16 5.12 12.30
N PRO A 288 -1.38 4.20 12.90
CA PRO A 288 -1.50 3.97 14.33
C PRO A 288 -1.35 5.33 15.05
N PRO A 289 -2.08 5.54 16.17
CA PRO A 289 -1.93 6.75 16.95
C PRO A 289 -0.45 6.95 17.24
N GLN A 290 -0.01 8.21 17.30
CA GLN A 290 1.38 8.51 17.63
C GLN A 290 1.70 7.86 18.98
N PHE A 291 2.91 7.29 19.10
CA PHE A 291 3.33 6.61 20.33
C PHE A 291 3.10 7.49 21.57
N GLU A 292 3.35 8.79 21.43
CA GLU A 292 3.14 9.78 22.49
C GLU A 292 1.70 9.83 23.01
N THR A 293 0.71 9.72 22.13
CA THR A 293 -0.71 9.67 22.52
C THR A 293 -1.00 8.41 23.33
N ALA A 294 -0.60 7.23 22.83
CA ALA A 294 -0.83 5.97 23.51
C ALA A 294 -0.10 5.88 24.86
N ALA A 295 1.15 6.36 24.92
CA ALA A 295 1.92 6.43 26.15
C ALA A 295 1.27 7.39 27.17
N THR A 296 0.76 8.54 26.72
CA THR A 296 0.08 9.50 27.60
C THR A 296 -1.24 8.94 28.14
N GLU A 297 -2.06 8.31 27.28
CA GLU A 297 -3.29 7.63 27.68
C GLU A 297 -3.00 6.50 28.68
N PHE A 298 -1.94 5.73 28.47
CA PHE A 298 -1.51 4.72 29.43
C PHE A 298 -1.06 5.33 30.76
N ILE A 299 -0.29 6.42 30.76
CA ILE A 299 0.16 7.10 31.99
C ILE A 299 -1.04 7.66 32.78
N GLU A 300 -2.04 8.21 32.10
CA GLU A 300 -3.25 8.68 32.78
C GLU A 300 -4.10 7.51 33.26
N GLY A 301 -4.23 6.46 32.44
CA GLY A 301 -4.93 5.23 32.81
C GLY A 301 -4.31 4.54 34.02
N ILE A 302 -2.98 4.44 34.09
CA ILE A 302 -2.29 3.78 35.21
C ILE A 302 -2.43 4.60 36.50
N ARG A 303 -2.61 5.92 36.41
CA ARG A 303 -2.90 6.78 37.57
C ARG A 303 -4.30 6.55 38.13
N GLN A 304 -5.29 6.30 37.26
CA GLN A 304 -6.69 6.14 37.65
C GLN A 304 -7.02 4.70 38.05
N ASN A 305 -6.63 3.73 37.23
CA ASN A 305 -6.85 2.30 37.46
C ASN A 305 -5.69 1.48 36.90
N PRO A 306 -4.64 1.23 37.72
CA PRO A 306 -3.42 0.59 37.25
C PRO A 306 -3.62 -0.77 36.59
N LEU A 307 -4.47 -1.63 37.17
CA LEU A 307 -4.70 -2.99 36.68
C LEU A 307 -5.46 -2.97 35.34
N GLN A 308 -6.44 -2.08 35.22
CA GLN A 308 -7.19 -1.93 33.97
C GLN A 308 -6.30 -1.41 32.84
N ALA A 309 -5.48 -0.38 33.11
CA ALA A 309 -4.55 0.14 32.11
C ALA A 309 -3.52 -0.91 31.67
N ILE A 310 -2.99 -1.70 32.59
CA ILE A 310 -2.07 -2.80 32.25
C ILE A 310 -2.76 -3.83 31.35
N SER A 311 -3.98 -4.27 31.69
CA SER A 311 -4.67 -5.30 30.91
C SER A 311 -5.12 -4.83 29.52
N GLU A 312 -5.49 -3.56 29.35
CA GLU A 312 -5.86 -2.98 28.05
C GLU A 312 -4.68 -2.94 27.07
N TYR A 313 -3.51 -2.54 27.57
CA TYR A 313 -2.31 -2.36 26.76
C TYR A 313 -1.39 -3.59 26.72
N ALA A 314 -1.56 -4.55 27.63
CA ALA A 314 -0.83 -5.80 27.59
C ALA A 314 -1.10 -6.58 26.30
N ARG A 315 -0.06 -7.31 25.88
CA ARG A 315 -0.12 -8.26 24.77
C ARG A 315 -0.88 -9.51 25.23
N SER A 316 -1.84 -9.97 24.43
CA SER A 316 -2.74 -11.07 24.83
C SER A 316 -2.01 -12.41 25.06
N ASP A 317 -0.89 -12.63 24.39
CA ASP A 317 -0.02 -13.81 24.56
C ASP A 317 0.86 -13.76 25.82
N LYS A 318 0.78 -12.68 26.60
CA LYS A 318 1.61 -12.41 27.78
C LYS A 318 0.79 -12.23 29.07
N ALA A 319 -0.31 -12.95 29.22
CA ALA A 319 -1.13 -12.94 30.44
C ALA A 319 -0.30 -13.16 31.73
N SER A 320 0.66 -14.09 31.70
CA SER A 320 1.56 -14.34 32.84
C SER A 320 2.48 -13.16 33.16
N GLN A 321 2.85 -12.33 32.19
CA GLN A 321 3.64 -11.12 32.46
C GLN A 321 2.77 -10.02 33.06
N ALA A 322 1.50 -9.91 32.63
CA ALA A 322 0.56 -8.99 33.26
C ALA A 322 0.38 -9.33 34.74
N GLU A 323 0.17 -10.60 35.08
CA GLU A 323 0.09 -11.06 36.48
C GLU A 323 1.36 -10.71 37.29
N GLN A 324 2.55 -10.88 36.70
CA GLN A 324 3.82 -10.48 37.35
C GLN A 324 3.91 -8.97 37.59
N TRP A 325 3.44 -8.16 36.64
CA TRP A 325 3.39 -6.70 36.80
C TRP A 325 2.38 -6.28 37.86
N GLU A 326 1.21 -6.94 37.92
CA GLU A 326 0.24 -6.70 38.97
C GLU A 326 0.80 -7.05 40.35
N ALA A 327 1.49 -8.18 40.47
CA ALA A 327 2.15 -8.58 41.71
C ALA A 327 3.19 -7.53 42.15
N SER A 328 3.99 -7.03 41.21
CA SER A 328 5.01 -5.99 41.45
C SER A 328 4.39 -4.62 41.83
N MET A 329 3.19 -4.32 41.32
CA MET A 329 2.43 -3.13 41.72
C MET A 329 1.82 -3.28 43.11
N ARG A 330 1.40 -4.51 43.48
CA ARG A 330 0.81 -4.79 44.80
C ARG A 330 1.84 -4.72 45.91
N SER A 331 3.01 -5.34 45.74
CA SER A 331 4.12 -5.30 46.70
C SER A 331 4.57 -3.86 47.05
N ARG A 332 4.48 -2.93 46.10
CA ARG A 332 4.81 -1.51 46.29
C ARG A 332 3.66 -0.64 46.77
N ASN A 333 2.47 -1.21 46.96
CA ASN A 333 1.23 -0.46 47.21
C ASN A 333 0.82 0.52 46.08
N TRP A 334 1.46 0.43 44.90
CA TRP A 334 1.17 1.29 43.74
C TRP A 334 -0.19 1.00 43.10
N HIS A 335 -0.77 -0.18 43.37
CA HIS A 335 -2.13 -0.53 42.96
C HIS A 335 -3.23 0.36 43.58
N LEU A 336 -2.97 1.00 44.74
CA LEU A 336 -3.91 1.90 45.41
C LEU A 336 -3.76 3.35 44.92
N LYS A 337 -2.51 3.80 44.81
CA LYS A 337 -2.16 5.14 44.37
C LYS A 337 -0.73 5.12 43.83
N LEU A 338 -0.57 5.44 42.55
CA LEU A 338 0.74 5.67 41.96
C LEU A 338 1.38 6.90 42.61
N PRO A 339 2.70 6.91 42.89
CA PRO A 339 3.40 8.14 43.23
C PRO A 339 3.20 9.23 42.16
N GLU A 340 3.34 10.49 42.57
CA GLU A 340 3.22 11.60 41.62
C GLU A 340 4.40 11.57 40.64
N VAL A 341 4.10 11.66 39.34
CA VAL A 341 5.11 11.64 38.28
C VAL A 341 5.75 13.03 38.22
N GLU A 342 7.02 13.14 38.60
CA GLU A 342 7.79 14.39 38.55
C GLU A 342 8.16 14.76 37.12
N ASP A 343 8.63 13.78 36.33
CA ASP A 343 9.02 13.95 34.95
C ASP A 343 8.63 12.74 34.10
N ARG A 344 8.41 12.99 32.79
CA ARG A 344 8.13 11.94 31.81
C ARG A 344 8.96 12.15 30.57
N THR A 345 9.70 11.11 30.19
CA THR A 345 10.44 11.07 28.93
C THR A 345 9.82 10.02 28.02
N ILE A 346 9.26 10.47 26.90
CA ILE A 346 8.68 9.60 25.87
C ILE A 346 9.60 9.65 24.65
N THR A 347 10.15 8.49 24.27
CA THR A 347 11.01 8.35 23.08
C THR A 347 10.48 7.22 22.22
N GLY A 348 10.15 7.48 20.96
CA GLY A 348 9.61 6.44 20.09
C GLY A 348 9.73 6.73 18.60
N GLY A 349 9.81 5.64 17.83
CA GLY A 349 9.75 5.63 16.38
C GLY A 349 8.39 5.13 15.88
N VAL A 350 8.35 4.70 14.61
CA VAL A 350 7.10 4.29 13.95
C VAL A 350 6.53 2.97 14.51
N SER A 351 7.40 2.08 15.02
CA SER A 351 7.01 0.71 15.41
C SER A 351 7.40 0.30 16.82
N SER A 352 8.22 1.10 17.51
CA SER A 352 8.64 0.85 18.89
C SER A 352 8.81 2.15 19.66
N GLY A 353 8.60 2.10 20.96
CA GLY A 353 8.68 3.26 21.84
C GLY A 353 9.04 2.87 23.27
N THR A 354 9.58 3.84 24.00
CA THR A 354 9.90 3.73 25.42
C THR A 354 9.34 4.95 26.13
N ALA A 355 8.59 4.73 27.20
CA ALA A 355 8.16 5.79 28.11
C ALA A 355 8.76 5.55 29.49
N VAL A 356 9.39 6.59 30.03
CA VAL A 356 10.01 6.63 31.36
C VAL A 356 9.19 7.59 32.20
N MET A 357 8.63 7.08 33.29
CA MET A 357 8.00 7.88 34.35
C MET A 357 8.98 7.96 35.51
N ASP A 358 9.35 9.18 35.89
CA ASP A 358 10.21 9.47 37.03
C ASP A 358 9.36 9.92 38.21
N PHE A 359 9.48 9.25 39.35
CA PHE A 359 8.75 9.56 40.58
C PHE A 359 9.63 10.27 41.63
N GLY A 360 10.85 10.66 41.25
CA GLY A 360 11.86 11.17 42.18
C GLY A 360 12.62 10.06 42.91
N GLN A 361 13.65 10.41 43.68
CA GLN A 361 14.45 9.47 44.49
C GLN A 361 15.00 8.24 43.73
N ASP A 362 15.34 8.39 42.45
CA ASP A 362 15.76 7.33 41.54
C ASP A 362 14.69 6.25 41.23
N GLU A 363 13.43 6.51 41.57
CA GLU A 363 12.31 5.63 41.24
C GLU A 363 11.81 5.89 39.81
N LYS A 364 12.23 5.05 38.86
CA LYS A 364 11.83 5.16 37.46
C LYS A 364 11.06 3.92 36.99
N LEU A 365 9.84 4.12 36.51
CA LEU A 365 9.07 3.10 35.80
C LEU A 365 9.34 3.21 34.30
N ILE A 366 9.91 2.17 33.73
CA ILE A 366 10.23 2.11 32.29
C ILE A 366 9.30 1.14 31.59
N THR A 367 8.60 1.64 30.58
CA THR A 367 7.70 0.86 29.74
C THR A 367 8.24 0.82 28.32
N LYS A 368 8.28 -0.36 27.71
CA LYS A 368 8.66 -0.55 26.29
C LYS A 368 7.48 -1.06 25.50
N TRP A 369 7.34 -0.54 24.30
CA TRP A 369 6.15 -0.66 23.47
C TRP A 369 6.49 -1.05 22.05
N ARG A 370 5.56 -1.75 21.39
CA ARG A 370 5.63 -2.07 19.97
C ARG A 370 4.24 -2.01 19.35
N THR A 371 4.17 -1.61 18.09
CA THR A 371 2.93 -1.64 17.33
C THR A 371 2.57 -3.07 16.94
N GLU A 372 1.35 -3.48 17.24
CA GLU A 372 0.73 -4.71 16.75
C GLU A 372 -0.54 -4.37 16.00
N GLY A 373 -0.47 -4.47 14.67
CA GLY A 373 -1.51 -3.93 13.80
C GLY A 373 -1.61 -2.41 13.96
N ARG A 374 -2.74 -1.93 14.49
CA ARG A 374 -3.01 -0.50 14.71
C ARG A 374 -2.82 -0.04 16.16
N HIS A 375 -2.55 -0.97 17.07
CA HIS A 375 -2.51 -0.67 18.49
C HIS A 375 -1.07 -0.72 19.00
N TRP A 376 -0.73 0.20 19.89
CA TRP A 376 0.48 0.09 20.68
C TRP A 376 0.25 -0.92 21.79
N LYS A 377 1.15 -1.90 21.90
CA LYS A 377 1.11 -2.93 22.93
C LYS A 377 2.34 -2.83 23.81
N LEU A 378 2.11 -2.96 25.11
CA LEU A 378 3.13 -2.96 26.14
C LEU A 378 3.88 -4.30 26.09
N ILE A 379 5.18 -4.24 25.76
CA ILE A 379 6.04 -5.43 25.64
C ILE A 379 6.66 -5.77 26.99
N SER A 380 7.12 -4.75 27.70
CA SER A 380 7.82 -4.91 28.98
C SER A 380 7.61 -3.68 29.86
N MET A 381 7.49 -3.92 31.15
CA MET A 381 7.45 -2.90 32.18
C MET A 381 8.50 -3.26 33.23
N SER A 382 9.38 -2.30 33.53
CA SER A 382 10.46 -2.42 34.50
C SER A 382 10.19 -1.43 35.62
N PHE A 383 9.89 -1.97 36.80
CA PHE A 383 9.65 -1.22 38.02
C PHE A 383 10.98 -0.78 38.64
N PRO A 384 11.00 0.31 39.43
CA PRO A 384 12.15 0.60 40.28
C PRO A 384 12.34 -0.55 41.28
N PRO A 385 13.55 -0.83 41.78
CA PRO A 385 13.77 -1.86 42.79
C PRO A 385 12.87 -1.62 44.02
N PRO A 386 12.39 -2.68 44.70
CA PRO A 386 11.63 -2.52 45.93
C PRO A 386 12.48 -1.81 47.01
N PRO A 387 11.86 -1.17 48.01
CA PRO A 387 12.59 -0.57 49.12
C PRO A 387 13.48 -1.62 49.81
N TYR A 388 14.78 -1.35 49.95
CA TYR A 388 15.71 -2.32 50.54
C TYR A 388 15.69 -2.32 52.07
N GLN A 389 15.15 -1.26 52.70
CA GLN A 389 15.22 -1.01 54.14
C GLN A 389 14.63 -2.17 54.95
N GLN A 390 13.45 -2.69 54.56
CA GLN A 390 12.81 -3.79 55.28
C GLN A 390 13.65 -5.07 55.24
N ALA A 391 14.14 -5.43 54.06
CA ALA A 391 14.96 -6.63 53.91
C ALA A 391 16.30 -6.46 54.64
N LEU A 392 16.89 -5.26 54.63
CA LEU A 392 18.10 -4.94 55.38
C LEU A 392 17.89 -5.03 56.90
N GLU A 393 16.80 -4.47 57.42
CA GLU A 393 16.43 -4.56 58.84
C GLU A 393 16.25 -6.02 59.26
N GLN A 394 15.50 -6.80 58.48
CA GLN A 394 15.33 -8.24 58.72
C GLN A 394 16.67 -8.98 58.72
N TRP A 395 17.56 -8.63 57.79
CA TRP A 395 18.90 -9.21 57.72
C TRP A 395 19.74 -8.85 58.95
N MET A 396 19.77 -7.57 59.35
CA MET A 396 20.53 -7.10 60.52
C MET A 396 20.02 -7.71 61.83
N GLU A 397 18.71 -7.79 62.00
CA GLU A 397 18.09 -8.40 63.18
C GLU A 397 18.40 -9.91 63.25
N ALA A 398 18.30 -10.63 62.13
CA ALA A 398 18.64 -12.04 62.05
C ALA A 398 20.13 -12.28 62.29
N TRP A 399 21.01 -11.41 61.76
CA TRP A 399 22.44 -11.45 61.99
C TRP A 399 22.79 -11.29 63.47
N ASN A 400 22.24 -10.25 64.11
CA ASN A 400 22.51 -9.97 65.53
C ASN A 400 21.96 -11.05 66.47
N ARG A 401 20.91 -11.78 66.07
CA ARG A 401 20.39 -12.94 66.81
C ARG A 401 21.08 -14.26 66.45
N SER A 402 22.03 -14.26 65.51
CA SER A 402 22.62 -15.47 64.94
C SER A 402 21.56 -16.47 64.42
N ASP A 403 20.46 -15.97 63.87
CA ASP A 403 19.37 -16.77 63.33
C ASP A 403 19.71 -17.26 61.92
N PHE A 404 20.38 -18.41 61.86
CA PHE A 404 20.81 -18.99 60.59
C PHE A 404 19.63 -19.37 59.67
N ALA A 405 18.46 -19.67 60.24
CA ALA A 405 17.29 -20.06 59.45
C ALA A 405 16.77 -18.86 58.66
N VAL A 406 16.59 -17.72 59.33
CA VAL A 406 16.16 -16.46 58.68
C VAL A 406 17.24 -15.92 57.75
N LEU A 407 18.52 -15.95 58.14
CA LEU A 407 19.60 -15.53 57.24
C LEU A 407 19.68 -16.40 55.99
N GLY A 408 19.45 -17.71 56.12
CA GLY A 408 19.42 -18.64 55.00
C GLY A 408 18.29 -18.34 54.01
N SER A 409 17.07 -18.07 54.51
CA SER A 409 15.91 -17.81 53.63
C SER A 409 16.08 -16.55 52.77
N LEU A 410 16.86 -15.57 53.23
CA LEU A 410 17.21 -14.37 52.47
C LEU A 410 18.10 -14.64 51.24
N PHE A 411 18.66 -15.84 51.05
CA PHE A 411 19.42 -16.22 49.84
C PHE A 411 18.55 -16.88 48.75
N GLY A 412 17.24 -16.96 48.97
CA GLY A 412 16.28 -17.57 48.06
C GLY A 412 16.25 -19.10 48.15
N PRO A 413 15.16 -19.74 47.67
CA PRO A 413 14.85 -21.14 47.96
C PRO A 413 15.91 -22.12 47.44
N GLN A 414 16.60 -21.79 46.33
CA GLN A 414 17.62 -22.66 45.74
C GLN A 414 18.93 -22.70 46.57
N LYS A 415 19.26 -21.63 47.29
CA LYS A 415 20.53 -21.50 48.04
C LYS A 415 20.34 -21.53 49.55
N GLU A 416 19.10 -21.48 50.03
CA GLU A 416 18.76 -21.37 51.45
C GLU A 416 19.48 -22.41 52.31
N LYS A 417 19.34 -23.70 51.98
CA LYS A 417 19.96 -24.79 52.76
C LYS A 417 21.48 -24.67 52.78
N MET A 418 22.10 -24.51 51.60
CA MET A 418 23.55 -24.38 51.46
C MET A 418 24.08 -23.18 52.25
N MET A 419 23.39 -22.03 52.19
CA MET A 419 23.82 -20.83 52.89
C MET A 419 23.59 -20.92 54.39
N ARG A 420 22.50 -21.55 54.84
CA ARG A 420 22.26 -21.85 56.26
C ARG A 420 23.38 -22.71 56.84
N ASP A 421 23.74 -23.80 56.16
CA ASP A 421 24.82 -24.70 56.58
C ASP A 421 26.19 -23.99 56.58
N LYS A 422 26.43 -23.14 55.59
CA LYS A 422 27.66 -22.32 55.54
C LYS A 422 27.70 -21.31 56.67
N LEU A 423 26.60 -20.61 56.94
CA LEU A 423 26.50 -19.60 58.01
C LEU A 423 26.67 -20.22 59.40
N SER A 424 26.10 -21.40 59.66
CA SER A 424 26.26 -22.09 60.94
C SER A 424 27.70 -22.57 61.19
N SER A 425 28.47 -22.80 60.12
CA SER A 425 29.90 -23.17 60.23
C SER A 425 30.84 -21.99 60.49
N ILE A 426 30.43 -20.76 60.15
CA ILE A 426 31.30 -19.58 60.18
C ILE A 426 31.81 -19.22 61.59
N PRO A 427 30.97 -19.16 62.65
CA PRO A 427 31.45 -18.79 63.98
C PRO A 427 32.58 -19.70 64.48
N LYS A 428 32.49 -20.99 64.17
CA LYS A 428 33.53 -21.98 64.50
C LYS A 428 34.81 -21.81 63.66
N ILE A 429 34.70 -21.46 62.38
CA ILE A 429 35.86 -21.28 61.50
C ILE A 429 36.63 -19.99 61.83
N LYS A 430 35.92 -18.96 62.32
CA LYS A 430 36.47 -17.63 62.59
C LYS A 430 36.72 -17.36 64.08
N ASP A 431 36.57 -18.37 64.93
CA ASP A 431 36.73 -18.30 66.39
C ASP A 431 35.89 -17.18 67.05
N TRP A 432 34.66 -16.97 66.56
CA TRP A 432 33.72 -15.97 67.11
C TRP A 432 32.87 -16.50 68.28
N GLY A 433 33.04 -17.77 68.65
CA GLY A 433 32.20 -18.44 69.64
C GLY A 433 30.90 -18.96 69.05
N THR A 434 29.79 -18.82 69.78
CA THR A 434 28.46 -19.30 69.36
C THR A 434 27.62 -18.26 68.63
N GLU A 435 28.04 -16.99 68.63
CA GLU A 435 27.27 -15.86 68.11
C GLU A 435 28.06 -15.08 67.06
N PHE A 436 27.34 -14.43 66.13
CA PHE A 436 27.94 -13.50 65.19
C PHE A 436 28.33 -12.17 65.87
N PRO A 437 29.40 -11.49 65.41
CA PRO A 437 29.73 -10.17 65.90
C PRO A 437 28.61 -9.18 65.56
N LYS A 438 28.25 -8.32 66.52
CA LYS A 438 27.14 -7.38 66.35
C LYS A 438 27.38 -6.45 65.17
N ALA A 439 26.36 -6.30 64.33
CA ALA A 439 26.35 -5.32 63.26
C ALA A 439 26.13 -3.93 63.87
N THR A 440 27.06 -3.01 63.61
CA THR A 440 27.08 -1.64 64.13
C THR A 440 26.60 -0.61 63.12
N GLY A 441 26.60 -0.95 61.83
CA GLY A 441 26.14 -0.06 60.76
C GLY A 441 26.20 -0.73 59.41
N HIS A 442 25.75 0.00 58.38
CA HIS A 442 25.76 -0.46 57.01
C HIS A 442 25.98 0.70 56.02
N GLU A 443 26.48 0.36 54.83
CA GLU A 443 26.57 1.27 53.70
C GLU A 443 25.96 0.57 52.46
N TRP A 444 24.98 1.23 51.84
CA TRP A 444 24.31 0.74 50.64
C TRP A 444 24.98 1.30 49.40
N LEU A 445 25.61 0.43 48.61
CA LEU A 445 26.32 0.78 47.38
C LEU A 445 25.58 0.18 46.18
N PRO A 446 24.61 0.91 45.58
CA PRO A 446 23.86 0.41 44.44
C PRO A 446 24.79 0.07 43.27
N TYR A 447 24.55 -1.07 42.63
CA TYR A 447 25.33 -1.58 41.51
C TYR A 447 24.39 -1.91 40.35
N GLY A 448 23.92 -0.88 39.65
CA GLY A 448 22.83 -0.99 38.68
C GLY A 448 21.44 -0.97 39.34
N ARG A 449 20.39 -1.31 38.58
CA ARG A 449 19.00 -1.19 39.05
C ARG A 449 18.53 -2.32 39.96
N GLU A 450 18.99 -3.53 39.70
CA GLU A 450 18.49 -4.74 40.33
C GLU A 450 19.59 -5.42 41.16
N SER A 451 20.66 -4.69 41.49
CA SER A 451 21.77 -5.23 42.25
C SER A 451 22.40 -4.15 43.11
N ALA A 452 22.88 -4.55 44.28
CA ALA A 452 23.60 -3.68 45.20
C ALA A 452 24.67 -4.45 45.95
N ASN A 453 25.72 -3.75 46.34
CA ASN A 453 26.64 -4.22 47.36
C ASN A 453 26.24 -3.56 48.67
N LEU A 454 26.05 -4.38 49.69
CA LEU A 454 25.78 -3.94 51.05
C LEU A 454 27.05 -4.21 51.86
N MET A 455 27.68 -3.14 52.35
CA MET A 455 28.79 -3.25 53.30
C MET A 455 28.18 -3.25 54.70
N ILE A 456 28.45 -4.30 55.48
CA ILE A 456 28.01 -4.38 56.88
C ILE A 456 29.23 -4.20 57.76
N HIS A 457 29.14 -3.25 58.67
CA HIS A 457 30.15 -3.00 59.69
C HIS A 457 29.78 -3.78 60.95
N THR A 458 30.75 -4.48 61.51
CA THR A 458 30.63 -5.18 62.80
C THR A 458 31.75 -4.75 63.73
N GLU A 459 31.67 -5.19 64.99
CA GLU A 459 32.72 -4.99 66.00
C GLU A 459 34.09 -5.57 65.58
N LEU A 460 34.11 -6.57 64.68
CA LEU A 460 35.32 -7.28 64.27
C LEU A 460 35.81 -6.92 62.85
N GLY A 461 35.11 -6.04 62.13
CA GLY A 461 35.51 -5.62 60.79
C GLY A 461 34.32 -5.33 59.88
N THR A 462 34.57 -5.32 58.57
CA THR A 462 33.53 -5.07 57.57
C THR A 462 33.47 -6.24 56.58
N PHE A 463 32.27 -6.68 56.24
CA PHE A 463 32.07 -7.66 55.17
C PHE A 463 31.10 -7.14 54.11
N ARG A 464 31.13 -7.78 52.95
CA ARG A 464 30.30 -7.41 51.80
C ARG A 464 29.24 -8.48 51.56
N LEU A 465 27.98 -8.06 51.48
CA LEU A 465 26.93 -8.82 50.82
C LEU A 465 26.67 -8.27 49.43
N ARG A 466 26.38 -9.17 48.49
CA ARG A 466 25.82 -8.79 47.20
C ARG A 466 24.35 -9.15 47.19
N TRP A 467 23.50 -8.19 46.87
CA TRP A 467 22.06 -8.31 46.84
C TRP A 467 21.59 -8.14 45.39
N THR A 468 20.53 -8.86 45.02
CA THR A 468 19.86 -8.72 43.73
C THR A 468 18.35 -8.79 43.90
N VAL A 469 17.61 -8.06 43.09
CA VAL A 469 16.15 -8.15 43.07
C VAL A 469 15.74 -9.37 42.25
N GLU A 470 14.99 -10.29 42.84
CA GLU A 470 14.37 -11.41 42.13
C GLU A 470 12.93 -11.54 42.55
N ASN A 471 12.00 -11.64 41.59
CA ASN A 471 10.56 -11.66 41.88
C ASN A 471 10.14 -10.56 42.85
N ASP A 472 10.72 -9.38 42.66
CA ASP A 472 10.35 -8.19 43.40
C ASP A 472 10.70 -8.18 44.90
N ILE A 473 11.59 -9.08 45.30
CA ILE A 473 12.18 -9.10 46.63
C ILE A 473 13.70 -9.02 46.52
N TRP A 474 14.33 -8.36 47.48
CA TRP A 474 15.77 -8.36 47.58
C TRP A 474 16.27 -9.70 48.11
N ILE A 475 17.13 -10.35 47.35
CA ILE A 475 17.73 -11.65 47.70
C ILE A 475 19.24 -11.48 47.79
N ALA A 476 19.83 -11.96 48.89
CA ALA A 476 21.27 -12.05 49.05
C ALA A 476 21.82 -13.12 48.10
N LYS A 477 22.83 -12.77 47.30
CA LYS A 477 23.47 -13.71 46.34
C LYS A 477 24.77 -14.27 46.82
N SER A 478 25.53 -13.49 47.58
CA SER A 478 26.83 -13.90 48.12
C SER A 478 27.18 -13.10 49.37
N LEU A 479 27.83 -13.77 50.32
CA LEU A 479 28.46 -13.20 51.50
C LEU A 479 29.96 -13.38 51.38
N LYS A 480 30.73 -12.28 51.45
CA LYS A 480 32.19 -12.30 51.49
C LYS A 480 32.65 -11.69 52.82
N LEU A 481 33.02 -12.58 53.74
CA LEU A 481 33.61 -12.21 55.03
C LEU A 481 35.06 -11.73 54.86
N PRO A 482 35.56 -10.88 55.79
CA PRO A 482 36.96 -10.48 55.83
C PRO A 482 37.92 -11.66 56.04
#